data_AF-A0A3D5V8F5-F1
#
_entry.id   AF-A0A3D5V8F5-F1
#
_cell.length_a   1.000
_cell.length_b   1.000
_cell.length_c   1.000
_cell.angle_alpha   90.00
_cell.angle_beta   90.00
_cell.angle_gamma   90.00
#
_symmetry.space_group_name_H-M   'P 1'
#
loop_
_entity.id
_entity.type
_entity.pdbx_description
1 polymer ?
#
loop_
_entity_poly.entity_id
_entity_poly.type
_entity_poly.pdbx_seq_one_letter_code
_entity_poly.pdbx_strand_id
1 'polypeptide(L)' 'MRILMVLENEFPPDSRVEKEIISLEMTGYNVVLLCYADSQHPRLGNYKNIKIEKLKLNKQIKKKL' A
#
# COMPACT_ATOMS: atom_id res chain seq x y z
N MET A 1 5.76 -11.96 -13.38
CA MET A 1 5.96 -10.50 -13.57
C MET A 1 5.81 -9.78 -12.21
N ARG A 2 6.38 -8.59 -12.02
CA ARG A 2 6.27 -7.82 -10.77
C ARG A 2 5.47 -6.54 -11.00
N ILE A 3 4.57 -6.21 -10.09
CA ILE A 3 3.70 -5.02 -10.15
C ILE A 3 3.90 -4.20 -8.89
N LEU A 4 4.15 -2.90 -9.05
CA LEU A 4 4.12 -1.93 -7.97
C LEU A 4 2.82 -1.13 -8.08
N MET A 5 1.97 -1.22 -7.07
CA MET A 5 0.78 -0.38 -6.95
C MET A 5 1.09 0.80 -6.03
N VAL A 6 0.62 1.99 -6.36
CA VAL A 6 0.82 3.20 -5.57
C VAL A 6 -0.54 3.72 -5.12
N LEU A 7 -0.67 4.00 -3.81
CA LEU A 7 -1.88 4.55 -3.22
C LEU A 7 -1.53 5.83 -2.44
N GLU A 8 -2.20 6.92 -2.79
CA GLU A 8 -2.02 8.22 -2.12
C GLU A 8 -2.67 8.29 -0.74
N ASN A 9 -3.52 7.32 -0.40
CA ASN A 9 -4.14 7.21 0.90
C ASN A 9 -3.45 6.13 1.73
N GLU A 10 -3.76 6.08 3.03
CA GLU A 10 -3.33 4.97 3.85
C GLU A 10 -3.96 3.65 3.36
N PHE A 11 -3.36 2.51 3.73
CA PHE A 11 -3.90 1.16 3.53
C PHE A 11 -4.03 0.49 4.91
N PRO A 12 -5.20 -0.12 5.28
CA PRO A 12 -6.22 -0.77 4.43
C PRO A 12 -7.65 -0.14 4.38
N PRO A 13 -7.89 1.18 4.35
CA PRO A 13 -9.23 1.76 4.39
C PRO A 13 -10.03 1.56 3.09
N ASP A 14 -9.45 0.99 2.02
CA ASP A 14 -10.12 0.71 0.74
C ASP A 14 -10.04 -0.78 0.36
N SER A 15 -11.16 -1.49 0.52
CA SER A 15 -11.28 -2.91 0.16
C SER A 15 -11.18 -3.20 -1.34
N ARG A 16 -11.34 -2.19 -2.22
CA ARG A 16 -11.18 -2.37 -3.67
C ARG A 16 -9.72 -2.64 -4.04
N VAL A 17 -8.79 -1.92 -3.41
CA VAL A 17 -7.35 -2.11 -3.61
C VAL A 17 -6.93 -3.51 -3.15
N GLU A 18 -7.48 -3.98 -2.03
CA GLU A 18 -7.25 -5.36 -1.56
C GLU A 18 -7.72 -6.39 -2.60
N LYS A 19 -8.95 -6.25 -3.12
CA LYS A 19 -9.50 -7.18 -4.12
C LYS A 19 -8.69 -7.20 -5.41
N GLU A 20 -8.21 -6.04 -5.85
CA GLU A 20 -7.37 -5.93 -7.05
C GLU A 20 -6.03 -6.66 -6.86
N ILE A 21 -5.37 -6.44 -5.72
CA ILE A 21 -4.12 -7.12 -5.39
C ILE A 21 -4.33 -8.64 -5.38
N ILE A 22 -5.41 -9.11 -4.74
CA ILE A 22 -5.75 -10.54 -4.71
C ILE A 22 -5.96 -11.10 -6.12
N SER A 23 -6.68 -10.38 -6.99
CA SER A 23 -6.91 -10.81 -8.37
C SER A 23 -5.61 -10.94 -9.16
N LEU A 24 -4.68 -10.00 -8.99
CA LEU A 24 -3.36 -10.02 -9.61
C LEU A 24 -2.47 -11.14 -9.05
N GLU A 25 -2.48 -11.38 -7.74
CA GLU A 25 -1.72 -12.49 -7.16
C GLU A 25 -2.27 -13.85 -7.60
N MET A 26 -3.60 -14.00 -7.70
CA MET A 26 -4.25 -15.22 -8.21
C MET A 26 -3.87 -15.56 -9.65
N THR A 27 -3.51 -14.55 -10.45
CA THR A 27 -3.04 -14.74 -11.84
C THR A 27 -1.52 -14.98 -11.93
N GLY A 28 -0.83 -15.03 -10.79
CA GLY A 28 0.60 -15.34 -10.68
C GLY A 28 1.52 -14.12 -10.70
N TYR A 29 0.99 -12.90 -10.55
CA TYR A 29 1.81 -11.71 -10.40
C TYR A 29 2.30 -11.55 -8.96
N ASN A 30 3.52 -11.01 -8.81
CA ASN A 30 4.01 -10.59 -7.51
C ASN A 30 3.72 -9.10 -7.34
N VAL A 31 2.85 -8.76 -6.39
CA VAL A 31 2.36 -7.39 -6.20
C VAL A 31 2.94 -6.80 -4.92
N VAL A 32 3.39 -5.54 -5.01
CA VAL A 32 3.81 -4.75 -3.85
C VAL A 32 2.97 -3.47 -3.83
N LEU A 33 2.35 -3.16 -2.70
CA LEU A 33 1.62 -1.92 -2.51
C LEU A 33 2.49 -0.89 -1.80
N LEU A 34 2.69 0.26 -2.42
CA LEU A 34 3.32 1.44 -1.83
C LEU A 34 2.23 2.43 -1.43
N CYS A 35 2.11 2.74 -0.14
CA CYS A 35 1.14 3.72 0.35
C CYS A 35 1.73 4.63 1.43
N TYR A 36 1.05 5.72 1.77
CA TYR A 36 1.53 6.57 2.85
C TYR A 36 1.23 5.97 4.24
N ALA A 37 2.20 6.10 5.15
CA ALA A 37 2.00 5.80 6.56
C ALA A 37 1.28 6.97 7.25
N ASP A 38 0.23 6.68 8.01
CA ASP A 38 -0.18 7.63 9.04
C ASP A 38 0.83 7.62 10.20
N SER A 39 0.99 8.80 10.79
CA SER A 39 1.81 9.09 11.97
C SER A 39 1.61 8.13 13.14
N GLN A 40 0.43 7.50 13.25
CA GLN A 40 0.12 6.56 14.32
C GLN A 40 0.44 5.09 14.00
N HIS A 41 0.62 4.72 12.72
CA HIS A 41 0.84 3.32 12.32
C HIS A 41 2.07 3.13 11.42
N PRO A 42 3.28 3.45 11.91
CA PRO A 42 4.51 3.32 11.14
C PRO A 42 5.02 1.89 11.26
N ARG A 43 4.46 0.94 10.53
CA ARG A 43 5.12 -0.37 10.34
C ARG A 43 4.62 -1.09 9.10
N LEU A 44 5.60 -1.50 8.31
CA LEU A 44 5.58 -2.65 7.43
C LEU A 44 4.84 -3.80 8.12
N GLY A 45 3.82 -4.32 7.47
CA GLY A 45 3.07 -5.46 7.96
C GLY A 45 2.43 -6.15 6.78
N ASN A 46 2.68 -7.44 6.64
CA ASN A 46 1.92 -8.29 5.73
C ASN A 46 0.45 -8.18 6.14
N TYR A 47 -0.36 -7.50 5.34
CA TYR A 47 -1.81 -7.48 5.55
C TYR A 47 -2.40 -8.62 4.75
N LYS A 48 -2.86 -9.68 5.43
CA LYS A 48 -3.42 -10.87 4.76
C LYS A 48 -2.49 -11.43 3.65
N ASN A 49 -1.19 -11.50 3.95
CA ASN A 49 -0.11 -11.90 3.01
C ASN A 49 0.24 -10.90 1.89
N ILE A 50 -0.42 -9.75 1.82
CA ILE A 50 -0.06 -8.69 0.88
C ILE A 50 1.16 -7.94 1.39
N LYS A 51 2.16 -7.80 0.52
CA LYS A 51 3.36 -7.01 0.81
C LYS A 51 3.07 -5.51 0.67
N ILE A 52 3.20 -4.78 1.77
CA ILE A 52 2.91 -3.33 1.82
C ILE A 52 4.13 -2.56 2.30
N GLU A 53 4.62 -1.68 1.45
CA GLU A 53 5.65 -0.70 1.76
C GLU A 53 4.98 0.64 2.11
N LYS A 54 5.22 1.14 3.34
CA LYS A 54 4.63 2.40 3.78
C LYS A 54 5.65 3.54 3.79
N LEU A 55 5.37 4.62 3.06
CA LEU A 55 6.19 5.82 3.04
C LEU A 55 5.80 6.79 4.14
N LYS A 56 6.77 7.20 4.96
CA LYS A 56 6.59 8.32 5.89
C LYS A 56 6.63 9.63 5.10
N LEU A 57 5.50 10.33 5.02
CA LEU A 57 5.47 11.70 4.51
C LEU A 57 6.20 12.62 5.48
N ASN A 58 7.18 13.35 4.97
CA ASN A 58 7.75 14.48 5.70
C ASN A 58 6.66 15.56 5.85
N LYS A 59 6.56 16.19 7.02
CA LYS A 59 5.46 17.15 7.36
C LYS A 59 5.33 18.29 6.35
N GLN A 60 6.43 18.63 5.66
CA GLN A 60 6.47 19.68 4.63
C GLN A 60 5.77 19.27 3.33
N ILE A 61 5.78 17.98 2.97
CA ILE A 61 5.16 17.46 1.72
C ILE A 61 3.65 17.29 1.94
N LYS A 62 3.24 16.83 3.13
CA LYS A 62 1.82 16.69 3.49
C LYS A 62 1.02 18.00 3.45
N LYS A 63 1.69 19.16 3.59
CA LYS A 63 1.05 20.48 3.50
C LYS A 63 0.75 20.94 2.07
N LYS A 64 1.30 20.27 1.05
CA LYS A 64 1.20 20.66 -0.37
C LYS A 64 0.34 19.71 -1.22
N LEU A 65 -0.09 18.59 -0.65
CA LEU A 65 -0.99 17.59 -1.27
C LEU A 65 -2.43 17.86 -0.85
#